data_AF-A0A817Q2P1-F1
#
_entry.id   AF-A0A817Q2P1-F1
#
_cell.length_a   1.000
_cell.length_b   1.000
_cell.length_c   1.000
_cell.angle_alpha   90.00
_cell.angle_beta   90.00
_cell.angle_gamma   90.00
#
_symmetry.space_group_name_H-M   'P 1'
#
loop_
_entity.id
_entity.type
_entity.pdbx_description
1 polymer ?
#
loop_
_entity_poly.entity_id
_entity_poly.type
_entity_poly.pdbx_seq_one_letter_code
_entity_poly.pdbx_strand_id
1 'polypeptide(L)'
;HVENDLQPLEQSKLELIGKNYHLESKNEPELINLLTKVSDIQLRLADKLDEHQRYLNSIEISLQYDQDRLDQIHKMCNNIQLNITNTNDDKSNQQTKLSIPSEQTYITLRTFLNQEYKCRISLDKTIYELKQIFGKQEHIDPNHITLTKTGNYFDQLDDKRTLKSYDCDSTTVLMICIRK
;
A
#
# COMPACT_ATOMS: atom_id res chain seq x y z
N HIS A 1 -35.54 21.67 -11.62
CA HIS A 1 -36.37 21.02 -12.66
C HIS A 1 -35.49 20.16 -13.57
N VAL A 2 -34.74 19.19 -13.02
CA VAL A 2 -33.84 18.30 -13.79
C VAL A 2 -34.10 16.82 -13.49
N GLU A 3 -34.91 16.50 -12.47
CA GLU A 3 -35.20 15.11 -12.06
C GLU A 3 -36.23 14.39 -12.94
N ASN A 4 -37.05 15.09 -13.73
CA ASN A 4 -38.11 14.46 -14.53
C ASN A 4 -37.66 13.91 -15.89
N ASP A 5 -36.48 14.29 -16.41
CA ASP A 5 -36.00 13.85 -17.73
C ASP A 5 -35.11 12.60 -17.68
N LEU A 6 -34.72 12.14 -16.48
CA LEU A 6 -33.87 10.95 -16.30
C LEU A 6 -34.67 9.65 -16.25
N GLN A 7 -35.89 9.66 -15.71
CA GLN A 7 -36.73 8.47 -15.59
C GLN A 7 -37.11 7.81 -16.93
N PRO A 8 -37.49 8.56 -17.98
CA PRO A 8 -37.83 7.97 -19.28
C PRO A 8 -36.61 7.29 -19.94
N LEU A 9 -35.42 7.84 -19.72
CA LEU A 9 -34.17 7.33 -20.27
C LEU A 9 -33.71 6.04 -19.56
N GLU A 10 -33.89 5.96 -18.24
CA GLU A 10 -33.62 4.75 -17.46
C GLU A 10 -34.60 3.61 -17.81
N GLN A 11 -35.89 3.91 -17.95
CA GLN A 11 -36.88 2.94 -18.41
C GLN A 11 -36.57 2.41 -19.82
N SER A 12 -36.22 3.30 -20.74
CA SER A 12 -35.87 2.89 -22.11
C SER A 12 -34.62 2.01 -22.17
N LYS A 13 -33.61 2.28 -21.31
CA LYS A 13 -32.43 1.41 -21.17
C LYS A 13 -32.77 0.04 -20.59
N LEU A 14 -33.64 -0.02 -19.57
CA LEU A 14 -34.07 -1.27 -18.96
C LEU A 14 -34.89 -2.14 -19.92
N GLU A 15 -35.78 -1.53 -20.71
CA GLU A 15 -36.50 -2.25 -21.79
C GLU A 15 -35.53 -2.78 -22.86
N LEU A 16 -34.52 -2.01 -23.23
CA LEU A 16 -33.51 -2.44 -24.20
C LEU A 16 -32.70 -3.64 -23.68
N ILE A 17 -32.34 -3.63 -22.39
CA ILE A 17 -31.67 -4.74 -21.72
C ILE A 17 -32.59 -5.97 -21.66
N GLY A 18 -33.85 -5.78 -21.28
CA GLY A 18 -34.85 -6.85 -21.25
C GLY A 18 -35.00 -7.56 -22.59
N LYS A 19 -35.06 -6.79 -23.68
CA LYS A 19 -35.14 -7.33 -25.06
C LYS A 19 -33.85 -8.00 -25.50
N ASN A 20 -32.69 -7.41 -25.25
CA ASN A 20 -31.39 -7.95 -25.69
C ASN A 20 -31.02 -9.28 -25.01
N TYR A 21 -31.50 -9.51 -23.78
CA TYR A 21 -31.25 -10.73 -23.03
C TYR A 21 -32.45 -11.69 -23.02
N HIS A 22 -33.50 -11.38 -23.80
CA HIS A 22 -34.76 -12.13 -23.87
C HIS A 22 -35.31 -12.48 -22.49
N LEU A 23 -35.27 -11.53 -21.55
CA LEU A 23 -35.70 -11.78 -20.17
C LEU A 23 -37.20 -12.12 -20.10
N GLU A 24 -37.99 -11.57 -21.02
CA GLU A 24 -39.43 -11.82 -21.15
C GLU A 24 -39.77 -13.27 -21.50
N SER A 25 -38.85 -14.02 -22.12
CA SER A 25 -39.06 -15.42 -22.49
C SER A 25 -38.48 -16.42 -21.48
N LYS A 26 -37.90 -15.93 -20.38
CA LYS A 26 -37.28 -16.79 -19.36
C LYS A 26 -38.27 -17.15 -18.27
N ASN A 27 -38.18 -18.38 -17.79
CA ASN A 27 -38.93 -18.79 -16.61
C ASN A 27 -38.25 -18.30 -15.32
N GLU A 28 -39.00 -18.34 -14.21
CA GLU A 28 -38.52 -17.86 -12.91
C GLU A 28 -37.18 -18.50 -12.47
N PRO A 29 -36.96 -19.83 -12.57
CA PRO A 29 -35.66 -20.45 -12.29
C PRO A 29 -34.50 -19.90 -13.14
N GLU A 30 -34.73 -19.65 -14.43
CA GLU A 30 -33.71 -19.09 -15.33
C GLU A 30 -33.35 -17.64 -14.96
N LEU A 31 -34.34 -16.84 -14.57
CA LEU A 31 -34.13 -15.47 -14.08
C LEU A 31 -33.35 -15.46 -12.77
N ILE A 32 -33.69 -16.34 -11.82
CA ILE A 32 -32.95 -16.50 -10.56
C ILE A 32 -31.49 -16.87 -10.84
N ASN A 33 -31.24 -17.83 -11.73
CA ASN A 33 -29.88 -18.23 -12.10
C ASN A 33 -29.07 -17.08 -12.72
N LEU A 34 -29.70 -16.26 -13.56
CA LEU A 34 -29.06 -15.06 -14.12
C LEU A 34 -28.74 -14.02 -13.04
N LEU A 35 -29.68 -13.78 -12.12
CA LEU A 35 -29.46 -12.86 -10.99
C LEU A 35 -28.30 -13.32 -10.11
N THR A 36 -28.21 -14.61 -9.81
CA THR A 36 -27.09 -15.17 -9.05
C THR A 36 -25.77 -14.93 -9.78
N LYS A 37 -25.70 -15.22 -11.09
CA LYS A 37 -24.48 -14.98 -11.88
C LYS A 37 -24.09 -13.51 -11.93
N VAL A 38 -25.06 -12.60 -12.07
CA VAL A 38 -24.80 -11.15 -12.06
C VAL A 38 -24.28 -10.72 -10.69
N SER A 39 -24.86 -11.24 -9.60
CA SER A 39 -24.41 -10.97 -8.23
C SER A 39 -22.98 -11.46 -8.00
N ASP A 40 -22.64 -12.67 -8.47
CA ASP A 40 -21.28 -13.22 -8.39
C ASP A 40 -20.27 -12.38 -9.19
N ILE A 41 -20.67 -11.90 -10.38
CA ILE A 41 -19.83 -11.02 -11.20
C ILE A 41 -19.62 -9.68 -10.48
N GLN A 42 -20.65 -9.11 -9.86
CA GLN A 42 -20.55 -7.87 -9.10
C GLN A 42 -19.59 -8.00 -7.93
N LEU A 43 -19.66 -9.10 -7.18
CA LEU A 43 -18.71 -9.39 -6.09
C LEU A 43 -17.27 -9.48 -6.59
N ARG A 44 -17.02 -10.25 -7.67
CA ARG A 44 -15.67 -10.36 -8.25
C ARG A 44 -15.15 -9.04 -8.80
N LEU A 45 -16.03 -8.17 -9.29
CA LEU A 45 -15.65 -6.84 -9.77
C LEU A 45 -15.27 -5.92 -8.61
N ALA A 46 -16.00 -5.99 -7.49
CA ALA A 46 -15.65 -5.27 -6.27
C ALA A 46 -14.29 -5.72 -5.72
N ASP A 47 -14.04 -7.03 -5.64
CA ASP A 47 -12.75 -7.57 -5.19
C ASP A 47 -11.58 -7.07 -6.07
N LYS A 48 -11.77 -7.05 -7.40
CA LYS A 48 -10.77 -6.52 -8.34
C LYS A 48 -10.56 -5.01 -8.21
N LEU A 49 -11.60 -4.26 -7.89
CA LEU A 49 -11.50 -2.83 -7.66
C LEU A 49 -10.65 -2.55 -6.42
N ASP A 50 -10.88 -3.30 -5.34
CA ASP A 50 -10.09 -3.22 -4.12
C ASP A 50 -8.61 -3.61 -4.37
N GLU A 51 -8.37 -4.65 -5.17
CA GLU A 51 -7.02 -5.05 -5.58
C GLU A 51 -6.31 -3.94 -6.36
N HIS A 52 -6.97 -3.34 -7.36
CA HIS A 52 -6.40 -2.21 -8.10
C HIS A 52 -6.14 -0.99 -7.21
N GLN A 53 -7.01 -0.71 -6.23
CA GLN A 53 -6.80 0.38 -5.29
C GLN A 53 -5.53 0.15 -4.44
N ARG A 54 -5.30 -1.10 -3.99
CA ARG A 54 -4.05 -1.45 -3.28
C ARG A 54 -2.82 -1.28 -4.18
N TYR A 55 -2.90 -1.66 -5.45
CA TYR A 55 -1.81 -1.45 -6.40
C TYR A 55 -1.50 0.04 -6.61
N LEU A 56 -2.53 0.88 -6.76
CA LEU A 56 -2.36 2.33 -6.89
C LEU A 56 -1.69 2.92 -5.65
N ASN A 57 -2.17 2.58 -4.45
CA ASN A 57 -1.56 3.02 -3.19
C ASN A 57 -0.07 2.62 -3.13
N SER A 58 0.29 1.41 -3.58
CA SER A 58 1.69 0.96 -3.64
C SER A 58 2.54 1.77 -4.63
N ILE A 59 1.97 2.18 -5.76
CA ILE A 59 2.66 3.03 -6.74
C ILE A 59 2.87 4.44 -6.17
N GLU A 60 1.87 5.02 -5.51
CA GLU A 60 1.97 6.33 -4.87
C GLU A 60 3.09 6.37 -3.83
N ILE A 61 3.20 5.32 -3.00
CA ILE A 61 4.29 5.18 -2.03
C ILE A 61 5.67 5.12 -2.73
N SER A 62 5.73 4.46 -3.89
CA SER A 62 6.96 4.34 -4.68
C SER A 62 7.34 5.67 -5.35
N LEU A 63 6.37 6.43 -5.84
CA LEU A 63 6.62 7.76 -6.39
C LEU A 63 7.06 8.75 -5.31
N GLN A 64 6.46 8.68 -4.12
CA GLN A 64 6.92 9.45 -2.97
C GLN A 64 8.37 9.09 -2.59
N TYR A 65 8.78 7.82 -2.77
CA TYR A 65 10.16 7.39 -2.58
C TYR A 65 11.15 8.10 -3.49
N ASP A 66 10.84 8.15 -4.78
CA ASP A 66 11.72 8.81 -5.73
C ASP A 66 11.76 10.32 -5.49
N GLN A 67 10.65 10.92 -5.07
CA GLN A 67 10.59 12.33 -4.69
C GLN A 67 11.47 12.64 -3.47
N ASP A 68 11.37 11.85 -2.40
CA ASP A 68 12.19 12.04 -1.20
C ASP A 68 13.70 11.90 -1.50
N ARG A 69 14.05 11.01 -2.44
CA ARG A 69 15.45 10.85 -2.90
C ARG A 69 15.93 12.04 -3.68
N LEU A 70 15.11 12.57 -4.58
CA LEU A 70 15.43 13.80 -5.31
C LEU A 70 15.64 14.97 -4.35
N ASP A 71 14.82 15.09 -3.31
CA ASP A 71 14.98 16.13 -2.30
C ASP A 71 16.27 15.98 -1.48
N GLN A 72 16.64 14.75 -1.13
CA GLN A 72 17.92 14.48 -0.47
C GLN A 72 19.12 14.81 -1.36
N ILE A 73 19.05 14.45 -2.64
CA ILE A 73 20.08 14.79 -3.63
C ILE A 73 20.18 16.31 -3.76
N HIS A 74 19.06 17.04 -3.86
CA HIS A 74 19.06 18.50 -3.90
C HIS A 74 19.73 19.12 -2.68
N LYS A 75 19.43 18.62 -1.47
CA LYS A 75 20.09 19.08 -0.23
C LYS A 75 21.60 18.82 -0.28
N MET A 76 22.02 17.65 -0.74
CA MET A 76 23.44 17.34 -0.91
C MET A 76 24.12 18.27 -1.90
N CYS A 77 23.51 18.52 -3.08
CA CYS A 77 24.02 19.45 -4.08
C CYS A 77 24.17 20.87 -3.53
N ASN A 78 23.17 21.37 -2.80
CA ASN A 78 23.23 22.69 -2.16
C ASN A 78 24.37 22.79 -1.15
N ASN A 79 24.58 21.76 -0.33
CA ASN A 79 25.67 21.73 0.65
C ASN A 79 27.05 21.68 -0.03
N ILE A 80 27.19 20.92 -1.12
CA ILE A 80 28.41 20.90 -1.92
C ILE A 80 28.68 22.28 -2.51
N GLN A 81 27.66 22.95 -3.04
CA GLN A 81 27.78 24.28 -3.62
C GLN A 81 28.20 25.31 -2.58
N LEU A 82 27.59 25.31 -1.39
CA LEU A 82 27.99 26.17 -0.27
C LEU A 82 29.44 25.93 0.16
N ASN A 83 29.88 24.68 0.20
CA ASN A 83 31.28 24.36 0.53
C ASN A 83 32.25 24.88 -0.54
N ILE A 84 31.92 24.76 -1.83
CA ILE A 84 32.75 25.31 -2.92
C ILE A 84 32.84 26.84 -2.81
N THR A 85 31.72 27.52 -2.54
CA THR A 85 31.71 28.97 -2.33
C THR A 85 32.55 29.38 -1.12
N ASN A 86 32.40 28.68 0.00
CA ASN A 86 33.15 28.97 1.23
C ASN A 86 34.65 28.66 1.10
N THR A 87 35.05 27.65 0.30
CA THR A 87 36.48 27.36 0.05
C THR A 87 37.19 28.41 -0.81
N ASN A 88 36.44 29.21 -1.58
CA ASN A 88 37.04 30.32 -2.34
C ASN A 88 37.23 31.58 -1.49
N ASP A 89 36.49 31.71 -0.38
CA ASP A 89 36.51 32.92 0.47
C ASP A 89 37.28 32.76 1.79
N ASP A 90 37.49 31.56 2.36
CA ASP A 90 38.22 31.46 3.64
C ASP A 90 39.04 30.17 3.88
N LYS A 91 40.27 30.37 4.38
CA LYS A 91 41.23 29.36 4.84
C LYS A 91 40.81 28.71 6.19
N SER A 92 39.61 28.15 6.31
CA SER A 92 39.14 27.59 7.59
C SER A 92 38.52 26.20 7.44
N ASN A 93 39.27 25.19 7.90
CA ASN A 93 38.82 23.82 8.14
C ASN A 93 37.69 23.78 9.18
N GLN A 94 36.43 23.77 8.73
CA GLN A 94 35.33 23.21 9.53
C GLN A 94 34.68 22.07 8.75
N GLN A 95 35.06 20.85 9.14
CA GLN A 95 34.53 19.61 8.60
C GLN A 95 33.11 19.40 9.17
N THR A 96 32.09 19.89 8.48
CA THR A 96 30.69 19.55 8.78
C THR A 96 30.51 18.05 8.59
N LYS A 97 30.25 17.33 9.68
CA LYS A 97 30.02 15.87 9.70
C LYS A 97 28.82 15.55 8.82
N LEU A 98 29.06 14.84 7.73
CA LEU A 98 28.05 14.38 6.78
C LEU A 98 27.12 13.39 7.50
N SER A 99 25.92 13.83 7.89
CA SER A 99 24.88 12.90 8.35
C SER A 99 24.31 12.17 7.14
N ILE A 100 24.77 10.94 6.93
CA ILE A 100 24.24 10.04 5.90
C ILE A 100 22.80 9.67 6.30
N PRO A 101 21.78 9.91 5.46
CA PRO A 101 20.41 9.47 5.70
C PRO A 101 20.38 7.94 5.87
N SER A 102 19.64 7.44 6.87
CA SER A 102 19.52 5.99 7.11
C SER A 102 18.99 5.31 5.85
N GLU A 103 19.73 4.35 5.30
CA GLU A 103 19.29 3.58 4.14
C GLU A 103 17.94 2.91 4.47
N GLN A 104 16.94 3.16 3.63
CA GLN A 104 15.61 2.55 3.76
C GLN A 104 15.54 1.31 2.87
N THR A 105 14.94 0.25 3.39
CA THR A 105 14.74 -1.03 2.70
C THR A 105 13.25 -1.34 2.55
N TYR A 106 12.91 -2.34 1.74
CA TYR A 106 11.57 -2.89 1.66
C TYR A 106 11.51 -4.19 2.46
N ILE A 107 10.67 -4.23 3.48
CA ILE A 107 10.31 -5.46 4.18
C ILE A 107 9.03 -6.01 3.56
N THR A 108 9.05 -7.30 3.22
CA THR A 108 7.85 -7.99 2.73
C THR A 108 7.06 -8.51 3.92
N LEU A 109 5.77 -8.21 3.94
CA LEU A 109 4.81 -8.58 4.95
C LEU A 109 3.81 -9.54 4.29
N ARG A 110 3.65 -10.75 4.83
CA ARG A 110 2.81 -11.79 4.23
C ARG A 110 1.73 -12.27 5.21
N THR A 111 0.49 -12.37 4.75
CA THR A 111 -0.61 -12.95 5.55
C THR A 111 -0.64 -14.47 5.43
N PHE A 112 -1.39 -15.16 6.31
CA PHE A 112 -1.63 -16.60 6.19
C PHE A 112 -2.33 -17.01 4.89
N LEU A 113 -3.01 -16.08 4.21
CA LEU A 113 -3.64 -16.29 2.92
C LEU A 113 -2.68 -15.99 1.74
N ASN A 114 -1.37 -15.89 2.01
CA ASN A 114 -0.31 -15.55 1.05
C ASN A 114 -0.46 -14.18 0.36
N GLN A 115 -1.26 -13.28 0.92
CA GLN A 115 -1.27 -11.89 0.45
C GLN A 115 -0.01 -11.17 0.92
N GLU A 116 0.67 -10.48 0.02
CA GLU A 116 1.93 -9.78 0.27
C GLU A 116 1.76 -8.26 0.25
N TYR A 117 2.46 -7.59 1.16
CA TYR A 117 2.55 -6.15 1.27
C TYR A 117 4.02 -5.76 1.39
N LYS A 118 4.43 -4.67 0.75
CA LYS A 118 5.80 -4.18 0.82
C LYS A 118 5.82 -2.87 1.61
N CYS A 119 6.52 -2.88 2.73
CA CYS A 119 6.66 -1.72 3.60
C CYS A 119 8.07 -1.12 3.48
N ARG A 120 8.13 0.16 3.12
CA ARG A 120 9.36 0.94 3.09
C ARG A 120 9.70 1.39 4.50
N ILE A 121 10.85 0.98 5.01
CA ILE A 121 11.28 1.27 6.37
C ILE A 121 12.80 1.18 6.49
N SER A 122 13.42 2.02 7.32
CA SER A 122 14.85 1.83 7.62
C SER A 122 15.03 0.73 8.66
N LEU A 123 16.11 -0.04 8.55
CA LEU A 123 16.35 -1.17 9.45
C LEU A 123 16.59 -0.74 10.91
N ASP A 124 16.95 0.52 11.14
CA ASP A 124 17.06 1.11 12.48
C ASP A 124 15.69 1.36 13.15
N LYS A 125 14.59 1.26 12.40
CA LYS A 125 13.23 1.44 12.92
C LYS A 125 12.74 0.23 13.69
N THR A 126 11.86 0.51 14.64
CA THR A 126 11.23 -0.48 15.50
C THR A 126 10.18 -1.29 14.78
N ILE A 127 9.87 -2.47 15.32
CA ILE A 127 8.75 -3.30 14.87
C ILE A 127 7.43 -2.53 14.99
N TYR A 128 7.24 -1.71 16.03
CA TYR A 128 6.05 -0.89 16.17
C TYR A 128 5.90 0.14 15.04
N GLU A 129 6.99 0.80 14.64
CA GLU A 129 6.97 1.73 13.49
C GLU A 129 6.62 1.01 12.18
N LEU A 130 7.07 -0.24 11.98
CA LEU A 130 6.64 -1.06 10.85
C LEU A 130 5.13 -1.34 10.90
N LYS A 131 4.58 -1.68 12.08
CA LYS A 131 3.14 -1.89 12.27
C LYS A 131 2.34 -0.60 12.03
N GLN A 132 2.87 0.57 12.37
CA GLN A 132 2.22 1.85 12.06
C GLN A 132 2.13 2.11 10.56
N ILE A 133 3.21 1.82 9.82
CA ILE A 133 3.24 1.95 8.36
C ILE A 133 2.17 1.06 7.74
N PHE A 134 2.17 -0.23 8.09
CA PHE A 134 1.20 -1.19 7.58
C PHE A 134 -0.24 -0.86 8.04
N GLY A 135 -0.42 -0.53 9.32
CA GLY A 135 -1.73 -0.17 9.89
C GLY A 135 -2.35 1.06 9.25
N LYS A 136 -1.53 2.05 8.86
CA LYS A 136 -2.01 3.21 8.10
C LYS A 136 -2.47 2.83 6.68
N GLN A 137 -1.80 1.88 6.04
CA GLN A 137 -2.15 1.41 4.68
C GLN A 137 -3.45 0.60 4.68
N GLU A 138 -3.63 -0.27 5.67
CA GLU A 138 -4.77 -1.19 5.73
C GLU A 138 -5.89 -0.73 6.68
N HIS A 139 -5.77 0.48 7.26
CA HIS A 139 -6.70 1.03 8.26
C HIS A 139 -6.87 0.13 9.50
N ILE A 140 -5.77 -0.45 9.98
CA ILE A 140 -5.73 -1.36 11.14
C ILE A 140 -4.96 -0.69 12.27
N ASP A 141 -5.47 -0.79 13.51
CA ASP A 141 -4.72 -0.36 14.69
C ASP A 141 -3.42 -1.18 14.81
N PRO A 142 -2.24 -0.55 14.91
CA PRO A 142 -0.95 -1.21 15.14
C PRO A 142 -0.96 -2.23 16.27
N ASN A 143 -1.76 -2.02 17.33
CA ASN A 143 -1.89 -2.93 18.47
C ASN A 143 -2.59 -4.25 18.11
N HIS A 144 -3.37 -4.27 17.02
CA HIS A 144 -4.04 -5.46 16.51
C HIS A 144 -3.15 -6.26 15.56
N ILE A 145 -1.96 -5.75 15.22
CA ILE A 145 -1.03 -6.37 14.29
C ILE A 145 0.03 -7.13 15.08
N THR A 146 0.24 -8.40 14.74
CA THR A 146 1.34 -9.23 15.25
C THR A 146 2.24 -9.63 14.09
N LEU A 147 3.55 -9.46 14.27
CA LEU A 147 4.56 -9.83 13.28
C LEU A 147 5.39 -11.01 13.81
N THR A 148 5.67 -11.99 12.95
CA THR A 148 6.60 -13.10 13.23
C THR A 148 7.59 -13.25 12.06
N LYS A 149 8.82 -13.69 12.33
CA LYS A 149 9.80 -13.95 11.26
C LYS A 149 9.58 -15.36 10.70
N THR A 150 9.50 -15.49 9.37
CA THR A 150 9.30 -16.78 8.70
C THR A 150 10.39 -17.77 9.11
N GLY A 151 10.01 -18.98 9.52
CA GLY A 151 10.93 -20.03 10.01
C GLY A 151 10.88 -20.26 11.52
N ASN A 152 10.44 -19.26 12.31
CA ASN A 152 10.20 -19.38 13.75
C ASN A 152 8.72 -19.05 14.03
N TYR A 153 7.85 -20.04 13.86
CA TYR A 153 6.38 -19.86 13.90
C TYR A 153 5.81 -19.37 15.24
N PHE A 154 6.61 -19.30 16.31
CA PHE A 154 6.13 -19.03 17.67
C PHE A 154 6.68 -17.76 18.32
N ASP A 155 7.68 -17.12 17.73
CA ASP A 155 8.28 -15.92 18.32
C ASP A 155 7.71 -14.65 17.70
N GLN A 156 6.72 -14.09 18.38
CA GLN A 156 6.24 -12.74 18.12
C GLN A 156 7.40 -11.74 18.26
N LEU A 157 7.58 -10.89 17.26
CA LEU A 157 8.57 -9.83 17.31
C LEU A 157 8.15 -8.78 18.35
N ASP A 158 9.11 -8.33 19.16
CA ASP A 158 8.94 -7.30 20.18
C ASP A 158 8.87 -5.92 19.52
N ASP A 159 7.81 -5.19 19.83
CA ASP A 159 7.51 -3.86 19.31
C ASP A 159 8.61 -2.83 19.55
N LYS A 160 9.41 -3.00 20.62
CA LYS A 160 10.50 -2.08 20.98
C LYS A 160 11.80 -2.37 20.26
N ARG A 161 11.95 -3.56 19.69
CA ARG A 161 13.17 -3.98 18.99
C ARG A 161 13.17 -3.47 17.57
N THR A 162 14.36 -3.26 17.02
CA THR A 162 14.54 -2.78 15.64
C THR A 162 14.55 -3.92 14.65
N LEU A 163 14.21 -3.64 13.40
CA LEU A 163 14.32 -4.62 12.31
C LEU A 163 15.75 -5.16 12.17
N LYS A 164 16.75 -4.29 12.35
CA LYS A 164 18.16 -4.67 12.36
C LYS A 164 18.50 -5.66 13.47
N SER A 165 17.89 -5.54 14.65
CA SER A 165 18.13 -6.47 15.76
C SER A 165 17.59 -7.89 15.52
N TYR A 166 16.75 -8.05 14.49
CA TYR A 166 16.23 -9.33 14.03
C TYR A 166 16.91 -9.82 12.75
N ASP A 167 18.03 -9.21 12.34
CA ASP A 167 18.70 -9.50 11.06
C ASP A 167 17.72 -9.46 9.89
N CYS A 168 16.87 -8.43 9.86
CA CYS A 168 16.01 -8.16 8.71
C CYS A 168 16.80 -7.43 7.62
N ASP A 169 16.48 -7.74 6.37
CA ASP A 169 17.02 -7.13 5.15
C ASP A 169 15.92 -7.02 4.08
N SER A 170 16.27 -6.60 2.86
CA SER A 170 15.32 -6.46 1.74
C SER A 170 14.69 -7.77 1.26
N THR A 171 15.24 -8.92 1.65
CA THR A 171 14.73 -10.25 1.29
C THR A 171 13.85 -10.84 2.39
N THR A 172 13.82 -10.19 3.56
CA THR A 172 13.10 -10.69 4.72
C THR A 172 11.58 -10.63 4.50
N VAL A 173 10.95 -11.77 4.72
CA VAL A 173 9.49 -11.92 4.77
C VAL A 173 9.07 -12.10 6.22
N LEU A 174 8.23 -11.18 6.72
CA LEU A 174 7.57 -11.30 8.01
C LEU A 174 6.13 -11.72 7.81
N MET A 175 5.67 -12.66 8.64
CA MET A 175 4.28 -13.07 8.67
C MET A 175 3.47 -12.09 9.51
N ILE A 176 2.30 -11.72 9.00
CA ILE A 176 1.34 -10.85 9.67
C ILE A 176 0.15 -11.66 10.16
N CYS A 177 -0.19 -11.49 11.43
CA CYS A 177 -1.46 -11.87 12.02
C CYS A 177 -2.22 -10.63 12.49
N ILE A 178 -3.45 -10.45 12.04
CA ILE A 178 -4.34 -9.37 12.48
C ILE A 178 -5.33 -9.98 13.48
N ARG A 179 -5.28 -9.53 14.73
CA ARG A 179 -6.24 -9.92 15.77
C ARG A 179 -7.48 -9.03 15.64
N LYS A 180 -8.66 -9.62 15.78
CA LYS A 180 -9.94 -8.88 15.82
C LYS A 180 -10.25 -8.44 17.24
#